data_AF-A0AAN8HZ19-F1
#
_entry.id   AF-A0AAN8HZ19-F1
#
_cell.length_a   1.000
_cell.length_b   1.000
_cell.length_c   1.000
_cell.angle_alpha   90.00
_cell.angle_beta   90.00
_cell.angle_gamma   90.00
#
_symmetry.space_group_name_H-M   'P 1'
#
loop_
_entity.id
_entity.type
_entity.pdbx_description
1 polymer ?
#
loop_
_entity_poly.entity_id
_entity_poly.type
_entity_poly.pdbx_seq_one_letter_code
_entity_poly.pdbx_strand_id
1 'polypeptide(L)'
;MKMFPALPILRSGFLVLFALQIEADISDVCEDTMSSDEIDVQSTSVQGHKVEMENIDLTCVLYPTNILNCSWSFNTVRQDTQLFVNISICAGNKSVQSPDLSSEEKVGSRSLALHDHKMSHLILHFNFTLRDEWTVYVSKYDLNMLEVLSPPQNISASIKDGGLLVTWGAAHSRADTDPYCFEYQLDMGDQETPKQFSDQLSYREPHVDPSSTYRVTMRTRKDNYCVDFSQWSEWSHAVSVHAAVEQSTLNNLVIVSISLGLPMILLAVLLLLHHQRLSKVLFPPIPRPPQKYKHFLQTNDSSNFFQPTQSAEPAQEITEVQDMEQPPGKTL
;
A
#
# COMPACT_ATOMS: atom_id res chain seq x y z
N MET A 1 -98.99 22.20 29.27
CA MET A 1 -97.92 21.20 29.47
C MET A 1 -97.07 21.16 28.21
N LYS A 2 -95.88 21.77 28.24
CA LYS A 2 -94.91 21.73 27.14
C LYS A 2 -93.92 20.60 27.45
N MET A 3 -93.92 19.55 26.63
CA MET A 3 -92.92 18.49 26.69
C MET A 3 -91.72 18.91 25.84
N PHE A 4 -90.56 19.02 26.48
CA PHE A 4 -89.27 19.12 25.82
C PHE A 4 -88.74 17.70 25.53
N PRO A 5 -88.18 17.41 24.35
CA PRO A 5 -87.41 16.20 24.14
C PRO A 5 -85.99 16.38 24.70
N ALA A 6 -85.56 15.42 25.52
CA ALA A 6 -84.20 15.32 26.03
C ALA A 6 -83.24 14.88 24.90
N LEU A 7 -82.19 15.67 24.65
CA LEU A 7 -81.02 15.21 23.90
C LEU A 7 -80.22 14.19 24.73
N PRO A 8 -79.69 13.10 24.14
CA PRO A 8 -78.68 12.29 24.79
C PRO A 8 -77.31 12.97 24.66
N ILE A 9 -76.72 13.29 25.81
CA ILE A 9 -75.38 13.84 25.99
C ILE A 9 -74.37 12.68 26.05
N LEU A 10 -73.25 12.88 25.33
CA LEU A 10 -71.92 12.23 25.44
C LEU A 10 -71.86 10.68 25.53
N ARG A 11 -71.47 10.06 24.41
CA ARG A 11 -70.53 8.92 24.39
C ARG A 11 -69.31 9.29 23.55
N SER A 12 -68.42 10.08 24.13
CA SER A 12 -67.08 10.35 23.59
C SER A 12 -66.14 10.60 24.77
N GLY A 13 -65.79 9.52 25.48
CA GLY A 13 -65.04 9.62 26.72
C GLY A 13 -64.18 8.40 27.03
N PHE A 14 -63.83 7.60 26.01
CA PHE A 14 -62.98 6.42 26.22
C PHE A 14 -61.79 6.30 25.25
N LEU A 15 -61.67 7.18 24.25
CA LEU A 15 -60.50 7.18 23.34
C LEU A 15 -59.40 8.17 23.77
N VAL A 16 -59.68 9.09 24.70
CA VAL A 16 -58.69 10.08 25.16
C VAL A 16 -57.84 9.55 26.33
N LEU A 17 -58.34 8.56 27.08
CA LEU A 17 -57.58 7.97 28.19
C LEU A 17 -56.47 7.02 27.72
N PHE A 18 -56.63 6.35 26.59
CA PHE A 18 -55.56 5.49 26.04
C PHE A 18 -54.40 6.30 25.44
N ALA A 19 -54.67 7.49 24.90
CA ALA A 19 -53.62 8.37 24.41
C ALA A 19 -52.75 8.94 25.55
N LEU A 20 -53.35 9.18 26.73
CA LEU A 20 -52.65 9.71 27.91
C LEU A 20 -51.81 8.67 28.67
N GLN A 21 -52.06 7.37 28.48
CA GLN A 21 -51.28 6.32 29.13
C GLN A 21 -49.93 6.06 28.44
N ILE A 22 -49.80 6.40 27.16
CA ILE A 22 -48.55 6.25 26.39
C ILE A 22 -47.57 7.40 26.70
N GLU A 23 -48.08 8.53 27.17
CA GLU A 23 -47.29 9.75 27.40
C GLU A 23 -46.60 9.78 28.78
N ALA A 24 -46.85 8.80 29.66
CA ALA A 24 -46.39 8.80 31.04
C ALA A 24 -45.15 7.91 31.34
N ASP A 25 -44.53 7.27 30.34
CA ASP A 25 -43.36 6.39 30.54
C ASP A 25 -42.26 6.54 29.47
N ILE A 26 -42.17 7.72 28.85
CA ILE A 26 -41.16 8.04 27.81
C ILE A 26 -40.09 9.01 28.36
N SER A 27 -40.18 9.38 29.63
CA SER A 27 -39.28 10.40 30.22
C SER A 27 -37.89 9.86 30.63
N ASP A 28 -37.65 8.54 30.60
CA ASP A 28 -36.40 7.94 31.09
C ASP A 28 -35.78 6.90 30.13
N VAL A 29 -35.97 7.06 28.81
CA VAL A 29 -35.39 6.14 27.81
C VAL A 29 -33.86 6.02 27.94
N CYS A 30 -33.18 7.08 28.38
CA CYS A 30 -31.72 7.12 28.52
C CYS A 30 -31.22 6.83 29.95
N GLU A 31 -32.07 6.28 30.83
CA GLU A 31 -31.64 5.91 32.18
C GLU A 31 -30.74 4.67 32.15
N ASP A 32 -29.67 4.70 32.95
CA ASP A 32 -28.47 3.86 32.75
C ASP A 32 -28.59 2.49 33.45
N THR A 33 -29.65 1.73 33.13
CA THR A 33 -29.95 0.44 33.80
C THR A 33 -29.56 -0.79 33.00
N MET A 34 -29.29 -0.65 31.69
CA MET A 34 -28.95 -1.75 30.76
C MET A 34 -27.50 -1.75 30.29
N SER A 35 -26.89 -2.93 30.16
CA SER A 35 -25.61 -3.18 29.51
C SER A 35 -25.65 -2.81 28.02
N SER A 36 -24.52 -2.38 27.45
CA SER A 36 -24.37 -2.36 25.98
C SER A 36 -24.46 -3.80 25.43
N ASP A 37 -25.10 -3.95 24.26
CA ASP A 37 -25.28 -5.20 23.50
C ASP A 37 -26.26 -6.24 24.06
N GLU A 38 -26.99 -5.91 25.13
CA GLU A 38 -28.05 -6.77 25.67
C GLU A 38 -29.41 -6.42 25.03
N ILE A 39 -30.23 -7.45 24.77
CA ILE A 39 -31.63 -7.27 24.32
C ILE A 39 -32.53 -7.54 25.52
N ASP A 40 -33.18 -6.49 26.04
CA ASP A 40 -34.19 -6.66 27.09
C ASP A 40 -35.57 -6.86 26.46
N VAL A 41 -36.37 -7.74 27.07
CA VAL A 41 -37.68 -8.15 26.58
C VAL A 41 -38.72 -7.98 27.67
N GLN A 42 -39.65 -7.05 27.45
CA GLN A 42 -40.77 -6.82 28.34
C GLN A 42 -42.08 -7.26 27.65
N SER A 43 -42.88 -8.10 28.31
CA SER A 43 -44.17 -8.58 27.79
C SER A 43 -45.26 -8.55 28.86
N THR A 44 -46.52 -8.42 28.43
CA THR A 44 -47.70 -8.44 29.32
C THR A 44 -48.05 -9.81 29.89
N SER A 45 -47.47 -10.91 29.40
CA SER A 45 -47.79 -12.24 29.91
C SER A 45 -47.01 -12.53 31.20
N VAL A 46 -47.70 -12.48 32.35
CA VAL A 46 -47.16 -12.79 33.69
C VAL A 46 -46.86 -14.29 33.87
N GLN A 47 -46.95 -15.10 32.81
CA GLN A 47 -46.55 -16.51 32.85
C GLN A 47 -45.36 -16.70 31.92
N GLY A 48 -44.21 -17.08 32.49
CA GLY A 48 -42.95 -17.18 31.77
C GLY A 48 -42.99 -18.21 30.63
N HIS A 49 -43.41 -17.78 29.46
CA HIS A 49 -42.75 -18.18 28.23
C HIS A 49 -41.71 -17.13 27.95
N LYS A 50 -40.46 -17.44 28.32
CA LYS A 50 -39.29 -16.86 27.69
C LYS A 50 -39.49 -17.13 26.19
N VAL A 51 -39.98 -16.14 25.45
CA VAL A 51 -39.96 -16.19 24.00
C VAL A 51 -38.48 -16.08 23.65
N GLU A 52 -37.80 -17.23 23.63
CA GLU A 52 -36.48 -17.37 23.03
C GLU A 52 -36.64 -16.99 21.56
N MET A 53 -36.26 -15.76 21.24
CA MET A 53 -36.29 -15.27 19.87
C MET A 53 -34.90 -15.46 19.29
N GLU A 54 -34.60 -16.69 18.88
CA GLU A 54 -33.33 -17.09 18.22
C GLU A 54 -33.15 -16.50 16.81
N ASN A 55 -33.98 -15.56 16.34
CA ASN A 55 -33.98 -15.10 14.94
C ASN A 55 -34.35 -13.62 14.76
N ILE A 56 -33.69 -12.73 15.51
CA ILE A 56 -33.72 -11.29 15.23
C ILE A 56 -32.37 -10.91 14.64
N ASP A 57 -32.35 -10.51 13.37
CA ASP A 57 -31.17 -9.90 12.77
C ASP A 57 -31.29 -8.38 12.90
N LEU A 58 -30.51 -7.78 13.80
CA LEU A 58 -30.46 -6.34 14.02
C LEU A 58 -29.04 -5.83 13.73
N THR A 59 -28.93 -4.90 12.79
CA THR A 59 -27.65 -4.33 12.37
C THR A 59 -27.75 -2.82 12.35
N CYS A 60 -26.84 -2.13 13.03
CA CYS A 60 -26.71 -0.67 12.97
C CYS A 60 -25.30 -0.26 12.56
N VAL A 61 -25.21 0.80 11.76
CA VAL A 61 -23.97 1.26 11.15
C VAL A 61 -23.97 2.78 11.15
N LEU A 62 -22.92 3.39 11.70
CA LEU A 62 -22.70 4.83 11.67
C LEU A 62 -21.65 5.19 10.62
N TYR A 63 -22.08 5.83 9.54
CA TYR A 63 -21.20 6.22 8.44
C TYR A 63 -20.43 7.51 8.74
N PRO A 64 -19.26 7.74 8.09
CA PRO A 64 -18.49 8.97 8.21
C PRO A 64 -19.26 10.26 7.86
N THR A 65 -20.34 10.16 7.09
CA THR A 65 -21.25 11.27 6.77
C THR A 65 -22.16 11.65 7.95
N ASN A 66 -21.96 11.07 9.14
CA ASN A 66 -22.81 11.18 10.32
C ASN A 66 -24.25 10.69 10.06
N ILE A 67 -24.40 9.68 9.21
CA ILE A 67 -25.67 9.01 8.97
C ILE A 67 -25.64 7.68 9.71
N LEU A 68 -26.53 7.52 10.68
CA LEU A 68 -26.80 6.25 11.35
C LEU A 68 -27.83 5.48 10.52
N ASN A 69 -27.54 4.25 10.14
CA ASN A 69 -28.46 3.37 9.45
C ASN A 69 -28.65 2.09 10.26
N CYS A 70 -29.89 1.80 10.63
CA CYS A 70 -30.26 0.58 11.33
C CYS A 70 -31.22 -0.23 10.46
N SER A 71 -30.94 -1.52 10.32
CA SER A 71 -31.78 -2.49 9.61
C SER A 71 -32.15 -3.63 10.53
N TRP A 72 -33.37 -4.13 10.38
CA TRP A 72 -33.89 -5.24 11.16
C TRP A 72 -34.60 -6.27 10.28
N SER A 73 -34.52 -7.53 10.69
CA SER A 73 -35.32 -8.62 10.13
C SER A 73 -35.90 -9.49 11.22
N PHE A 74 -37.23 -9.52 11.31
CA PHE A 74 -37.97 -10.34 12.27
C PHE A 74 -38.60 -11.56 11.57
N ASN A 75 -37.86 -12.68 11.56
CA ASN A 75 -38.20 -13.85 10.74
C ASN A 75 -39.37 -14.68 11.29
N THR A 76 -39.69 -14.58 12.58
CA THR A 76 -40.64 -15.46 13.29
C THR A 76 -41.97 -14.79 13.67
N VAL A 77 -42.19 -13.52 13.32
CA VAL A 77 -43.34 -12.75 13.80
C VAL A 77 -44.59 -13.01 12.93
N ARG A 78 -45.69 -13.44 13.57
CA ARG A 78 -46.98 -13.81 12.96
C ARG A 78 -47.55 -12.68 12.08
N GLN A 79 -48.14 -12.99 10.91
CA GLN A 79 -48.54 -11.99 9.88
C GLN A 79 -49.40 -10.82 10.40
N ASP A 80 -50.25 -11.04 11.40
CA ASP A 80 -51.17 -10.03 11.94
C ASP A 80 -50.56 -9.06 12.98
N THR A 81 -49.25 -9.11 13.22
CA THR A 81 -48.59 -8.25 14.22
C THR A 81 -48.17 -6.91 13.62
N GLN A 82 -48.56 -5.80 14.27
CA GLN A 82 -48.09 -4.45 13.95
C GLN A 82 -46.75 -4.19 14.65
N LEU A 83 -45.79 -3.61 13.92
CA LEU A 83 -44.48 -3.24 14.43
C LEU A 83 -44.34 -1.71 14.44
N PHE A 84 -43.99 -1.17 15.60
CA PHE A 84 -43.59 0.22 15.76
C PHE A 84 -42.13 0.27 16.18
N VAL A 85 -41.34 1.07 15.48
CA VAL A 85 -39.90 1.24 15.76
C VAL A 85 -39.65 2.64 16.25
N ASN A 86 -39.07 2.75 17.45
CA ASN A 86 -38.61 3.99 18.02
C ASN A 86 -37.08 3.95 18.14
N ILE A 87 -36.42 4.94 17.55
CA ILE A 87 -34.98 5.14 17.61
C ILE A 87 -34.71 6.35 18.48
N SER A 88 -34.02 6.15 19.60
CA SER A 88 -33.66 7.20 20.54
C SER A 88 -32.15 7.32 20.65
N ILE A 89 -31.64 8.55 20.54
CA ILE A 89 -30.22 8.86 20.68
C ILE A 89 -29.99 9.57 22.00
N CYS A 90 -29.05 9.04 22.79
CA CYS A 90 -28.79 9.50 24.15
C CYS A 90 -27.42 10.18 24.26
N ALA A 91 -27.42 11.35 24.92
CA ALA A 91 -26.22 12.04 25.39
C ALA A 91 -26.24 12.03 26.93
N GLY A 92 -25.62 11.03 27.54
CA GLY A 92 -25.87 10.67 28.94
C GLY A 92 -27.37 10.39 29.15
N ASN A 93 -27.95 10.92 30.22
CA ASN A 93 -29.35 10.66 30.60
C ASN A 93 -30.38 11.45 29.78
N LYS A 94 -29.98 12.15 28.70
CA LYS A 94 -30.89 12.99 27.91
C LYS A 94 -31.07 12.42 26.51
N SER A 95 -32.32 12.20 26.12
CA SER A 95 -32.69 11.92 24.73
C SER A 95 -32.57 13.19 23.90
N VAL A 96 -31.76 13.17 22.85
CA VAL A 96 -31.55 14.34 21.98
C VAL A 96 -32.52 14.37 20.80
N GLN A 97 -33.13 13.23 20.48
CA GLN A 97 -34.12 13.14 19.40
C GLN A 97 -35.37 12.41 19.88
N SER A 98 -36.54 12.97 19.53
CA SER A 98 -37.84 12.45 19.95
C SER A 98 -38.20 11.16 19.21
N PRO A 99 -38.96 10.26 19.86
CA PRO A 99 -39.55 9.10 19.20
C PRO A 99 -40.38 9.52 18.00
N ASP A 100 -39.96 9.14 16.81
CA ASP A 100 -40.81 9.22 15.63
C ASP A 100 -41.41 7.84 15.41
N LEU A 101 -42.63 7.69 15.92
CA LEU A 101 -43.42 6.45 15.94
C LEU A 101 -43.98 6.20 14.54
N SER A 102 -43.23 5.47 13.71
CA SER A 102 -43.71 4.98 12.42
C SER A 102 -44.09 3.50 12.53
N SER A 103 -45.20 3.15 11.90
CA SER A 103 -45.53 1.75 11.62
C SER A 103 -44.57 1.28 10.53
N GLU A 104 -43.81 0.23 10.81
CA GLU A 104 -42.76 -0.27 9.92
C GLU A 104 -43.05 -1.70 9.46
N GLU A 105 -42.41 -2.08 8.36
CA GLU A 105 -42.37 -3.46 7.92
C GLU A 105 -41.44 -4.30 8.82
N LYS A 106 -41.72 -5.60 8.93
CA LYS A 106 -40.94 -6.55 9.73
C LYS A 106 -39.52 -6.76 9.22
N VAL A 107 -39.29 -6.46 7.96
CA VAL A 107 -37.98 -6.34 7.34
C VAL A 107 -37.89 -4.90 6.87
N GLY A 108 -37.01 -4.13 7.49
CA GLY A 108 -36.98 -2.69 7.29
C GLY A 108 -35.62 -2.09 7.58
N SER A 109 -35.46 -0.84 7.18
CA SER A 109 -34.30 -0.04 7.54
C SER A 109 -34.69 1.41 7.75
N ARG A 110 -33.97 2.08 8.64
CA ARG A 110 -34.17 3.49 8.95
C ARG A 110 -32.83 4.17 9.09
N SER A 111 -32.73 5.31 8.41
CA SER A 111 -31.54 6.16 8.43
C SER A 111 -31.83 7.49 9.12
N LEU A 112 -30.87 7.97 9.90
CA LEU A 112 -30.97 9.16 10.73
C LEU A 112 -29.69 9.97 10.66
N ALA A 113 -29.79 11.26 10.34
CA ALA A 113 -28.65 12.16 10.33
C ALA A 113 -28.36 12.66 11.76
N LEU A 114 -27.11 12.50 12.21
CA LEU A 114 -26.63 12.96 13.50
C LEU A 114 -25.97 14.33 13.35
N HIS A 115 -26.31 15.26 14.24
CA HIS A 115 -25.79 16.64 14.22
C HIS A 115 -24.81 16.96 15.35
N ASP A 116 -24.74 16.13 16.40
CA ASP A 116 -23.84 16.34 17.53
C ASP A 116 -22.92 15.12 17.71
N HIS A 117 -21.65 15.39 18.01
CA HIS A 117 -20.63 14.37 18.23
C HIS A 117 -20.61 13.86 19.67
N LYS A 118 -21.29 14.53 20.62
CA LYS A 118 -21.31 14.17 22.05
C LYS A 118 -22.21 12.99 22.42
N MET A 119 -22.90 12.38 21.45
CA MET A 119 -23.77 11.24 21.68
C MET A 119 -22.98 10.01 22.12
N SER A 120 -23.50 9.30 23.11
CA SER A 120 -22.83 8.16 23.75
C SER A 120 -23.48 6.84 23.35
N HIS A 121 -24.82 6.78 23.41
CA HIS A 121 -25.54 5.53 23.22
C HIS A 121 -26.73 5.70 22.28
N LEU A 122 -26.98 4.63 21.53
CA LEU A 122 -28.18 4.42 20.72
C LEU A 122 -29.08 3.43 21.44
N ILE A 123 -30.36 3.77 21.57
CA ILE A 123 -31.36 2.89 22.15
C ILE A 123 -32.47 2.67 21.11
N LEU A 124 -32.74 1.40 20.81
CA LEU A 124 -33.75 0.97 19.85
C LEU A 124 -34.88 0.25 20.56
N HIS A 125 -36.10 0.74 20.40
CA HIS A 125 -37.31 0.13 20.95
C HIS A 125 -38.15 -0.42 19.80
N PHE A 126 -38.42 -1.71 19.82
CA PHE A 126 -39.32 -2.38 18.90
C PHE A 126 -40.57 -2.82 19.66
N ASN A 127 -41.69 -2.15 19.39
CA ASN A 127 -42.98 -2.50 19.99
C ASN A 127 -43.80 -3.32 19.00
N PHE A 128 -44.07 -4.57 19.38
CA PHE A 128 -44.95 -5.48 18.65
C PHE A 128 -46.31 -5.51 19.33
N THR A 129 -47.36 -5.22 18.57
CA THR A 129 -48.74 -5.33 19.05
C THR A 129 -49.47 -6.43 18.28
N LEU A 130 -50.02 -7.41 19.01
CA LEU A 130 -50.84 -8.49 18.45
C LEU A 130 -52.09 -8.70 19.31
N ARG A 131 -53.27 -8.37 18.77
CA ARG A 131 -54.59 -8.68 19.36
C ARG A 131 -54.65 -8.39 20.88
N ASP A 132 -54.26 -7.17 21.25
CA ASP A 132 -54.24 -6.63 22.62
C ASP A 132 -53.11 -7.10 23.54
N GLU A 133 -52.20 -7.94 23.05
CA GLU A 133 -50.90 -8.21 23.69
C GLU A 133 -49.81 -7.33 23.08
N TRP A 134 -48.90 -6.83 23.91
CA TRP A 134 -47.72 -6.10 23.45
C TRP A 134 -46.43 -6.72 23.97
N THR A 135 -45.40 -6.67 23.13
CA THR A 135 -44.03 -7.06 23.47
C THR A 135 -43.10 -5.96 23.02
N VAL A 136 -42.24 -5.49 23.93
CA VAL A 136 -41.20 -4.52 23.62
C VAL A 136 -39.85 -5.21 23.67
N TYR A 137 -39.06 -5.03 22.61
CA TYR A 137 -37.64 -5.38 22.58
C TYR A 137 -36.83 -4.10 22.64
N VAL A 138 -35.88 -4.04 23.56
CA VAL A 138 -34.96 -2.91 23.73
C VAL A 138 -33.55 -3.35 23.42
N SER A 139 -32.83 -2.61 22.59
CA SER A 139 -31.40 -2.84 22.33
C SER A 139 -30.61 -1.56 22.55
N LYS A 140 -29.49 -1.66 23.26
CA LYS A 140 -28.58 -0.54 23.56
C LYS A 140 -27.23 -0.76 22.89
N TYR A 141 -26.76 0.23 22.14
CA TYR A 141 -25.45 0.21 21.48
C TYR A 141 -24.61 1.42 21.87
N ASP A 142 -23.30 1.22 22.05
CA ASP A 142 -22.34 2.33 22.05
C ASP A 142 -22.15 2.84 20.62
N LEU A 143 -22.39 4.14 20.39
CA LEU A 143 -22.28 4.73 19.06
C LEU A 143 -20.86 4.65 18.48
N ASN A 144 -19.84 4.57 19.33
CA ASN A 144 -18.45 4.44 18.90
C ASN A 144 -18.15 3.04 18.35
N MET A 145 -18.87 2.01 18.80
CA MET A 145 -18.74 0.65 18.29
C MET A 145 -19.42 0.49 16.92
N LEU A 146 -20.44 1.32 16.62
CA LEU A 146 -21.16 1.28 15.34
C LEU A 146 -20.45 2.03 14.20
N GLU A 147 -19.38 2.77 14.50
CA GLU A 147 -18.71 3.65 13.55
C GLU A 147 -17.91 2.88 12.48
N VAL A 148 -18.22 3.17 11.22
CA VAL A 148 -17.40 2.79 10.07
C VAL A 148 -16.39 3.89 9.81
N LEU A 149 -15.11 3.53 9.80
CA LEU A 149 -14.02 4.48 9.57
C LEU A 149 -14.02 4.99 8.12
N SER A 150 -13.46 6.18 7.94
CA SER A 150 -13.08 6.67 6.61
C SER A 150 -11.79 6.01 6.14
N PRO A 151 -11.56 5.88 4.82
CA PRO A 151 -10.26 5.48 4.31
C PRO A 151 -9.14 6.37 4.89
N PRO A 152 -7.94 5.82 5.13
CA PRO A 152 -6.84 6.56 5.73
C PRO A 152 -6.42 7.74 4.84
N GLN A 153 -6.08 8.85 5.49
CA GLN A 153 -5.68 10.07 4.82
C GLN A 153 -4.18 10.06 4.51
N ASN A 154 -3.71 10.99 3.66
CA ASN A 154 -2.29 11.18 3.36
C ASN A 154 -1.56 9.94 2.82
N ILE A 155 -2.26 9.15 2.00
CA ILE A 155 -1.65 8.01 1.32
C ILE A 155 -0.67 8.55 0.26
N SER A 156 0.57 8.09 0.32
CA SER A 156 1.57 8.42 -0.68
C SER A 156 2.39 7.19 -1.03
N ALA A 157 2.81 7.14 -2.29
CA ALA A 157 3.65 6.08 -2.82
C ALA A 157 4.82 6.71 -3.56
N SER A 158 6.01 6.13 -3.41
CA SER A 158 7.23 6.61 -4.07
C SER A 158 8.20 5.46 -4.33
N ILE A 159 8.99 5.54 -5.39
CA ILE A 159 10.08 4.59 -5.64
C ILE A 159 11.36 5.12 -5.00
N LYS A 160 11.99 4.32 -4.15
CA LYS A 160 13.29 4.60 -3.53
C LYS A 160 14.15 3.34 -3.54
N ASP A 161 15.39 3.46 -4.03
CA ASP A 161 16.37 2.37 -4.15
C ASP A 161 15.81 1.07 -4.76
N GLY A 162 14.98 1.18 -5.81
CA GLY A 162 14.36 0.02 -6.46
C GLY A 162 13.23 -0.67 -5.68
N GLY A 163 12.76 -0.06 -4.58
CA GLY A 163 11.60 -0.49 -3.80
C GLY A 163 10.46 0.52 -3.82
N LEU A 164 9.22 0.06 -3.69
CA LEU A 164 8.03 0.91 -3.61
C LEU A 164 7.75 1.17 -2.14
N LEU A 165 7.95 2.41 -1.72
CA LEU A 165 7.62 2.89 -0.38
C LEU A 165 6.21 3.48 -0.41
N VAL A 166 5.30 2.84 0.30
CA VAL A 166 3.94 3.31 0.58
C VAL A 166 3.89 3.84 2.01
N THR A 167 3.30 5.01 2.22
CA THR A 167 3.07 5.59 3.55
C THR A 167 1.65 6.12 3.63
N TRP A 168 1.08 6.14 4.84
CA TRP A 168 -0.28 6.60 5.09
C TRP A 168 -0.37 7.28 6.45
N GLY A 169 -1.35 8.16 6.60
CA GLY A 169 -1.72 8.74 7.89
C GLY A 169 -2.53 7.76 8.74
N ALA A 170 -2.46 7.94 10.05
CA ALA A 170 -3.31 7.20 10.98
C ALA A 170 -4.80 7.45 10.68
N ALA A 171 -5.62 6.42 10.82
CA ALA A 171 -7.07 6.55 10.72
C ALA A 171 -7.60 7.49 11.81
N HIS A 172 -8.71 8.16 11.50
CA HIS A 172 -9.40 9.02 12.46
C HIS A 172 -10.73 8.39 12.84
N SER A 173 -10.98 8.34 14.14
CA SER A 173 -12.20 7.88 14.79
C SER A 173 -12.84 9.06 15.51
N ARG A 174 -14.17 9.10 15.59
CA ARG A 174 -14.90 10.11 16.37
C ARG A 174 -14.58 10.05 17.86
N ALA A 175 -14.27 8.85 18.35
CA ALA A 175 -13.85 8.61 19.71
C ALA A 175 -12.33 8.72 19.80
N ASP A 176 -11.83 9.19 20.94
CA ASP A 176 -10.41 9.10 21.26
C ASP A 176 -10.04 7.61 21.38
N THR A 177 -9.50 7.06 20.29
CA THR A 177 -9.25 5.63 20.11
C THR A 177 -7.76 5.43 20.00
N ASP A 178 -7.24 4.42 20.71
CA ASP A 178 -5.84 4.07 20.67
C ASP A 178 -5.39 3.77 19.21
N PRO A 179 -4.26 4.33 18.73
CA PRO A 179 -3.70 3.99 17.43
C PRO A 179 -3.53 2.48 17.16
N TYR A 180 -3.33 1.66 18.20
CA TYR A 180 -3.25 0.19 18.08
C TYR A 180 -4.57 -0.47 17.67
N CYS A 181 -5.70 0.25 17.77
CA CYS A 181 -7.01 -0.23 17.38
C CYS A 181 -7.29 -0.13 15.87
N PHE A 182 -6.32 0.30 15.06
CA PHE A 182 -6.52 0.42 13.62
C PHE A 182 -5.80 -0.67 12.85
N GLU A 183 -6.58 -1.36 12.02
CA GLU A 183 -6.08 -2.30 11.03
C GLU A 183 -6.20 -1.66 9.63
N TYR A 184 -5.18 -1.86 8.81
CA TYR A 184 -5.09 -1.34 7.45
C TYR A 184 -4.98 -2.48 6.46
N GLN A 185 -5.58 -2.28 5.29
CA GLN A 185 -5.43 -3.20 4.17
C GLN A 185 -4.97 -2.45 2.92
N LEU A 186 -3.88 -2.94 2.34
CA LEU A 186 -3.19 -2.39 1.19
C LEU A 186 -3.44 -3.27 -0.04
N ASP A 187 -4.05 -2.69 -1.06
CA ASP A 187 -4.18 -3.28 -2.37
C ASP A 187 -3.20 -2.60 -3.34
N MET A 188 -2.47 -3.43 -4.10
CA MET A 188 -1.51 -3.01 -5.11
C MET A 188 -1.85 -3.54 -6.52
N GLY A 189 -3.07 -4.07 -6.71
CA GLY A 189 -3.61 -4.52 -8.00
C GLY A 189 -3.07 -5.85 -8.51
N ASP A 190 -1.75 -6.07 -8.41
CA ASP A 190 -1.08 -7.25 -8.96
C ASP A 190 -1.07 -8.46 -8.01
N GLN A 191 -1.53 -8.29 -6.76
CA GLN A 191 -1.54 -9.35 -5.75
C GLN A 191 -2.93 -9.97 -5.64
N GLU A 192 -3.00 -11.31 -5.64
CA GLU A 192 -4.27 -12.03 -5.42
C GLU A 192 -4.89 -11.71 -4.05
N THR A 193 -4.06 -11.34 -3.06
CA THR A 193 -4.51 -10.97 -1.71
C THR A 193 -3.93 -9.63 -1.27
N PRO A 194 -4.78 -8.68 -0.83
CA PRO A 194 -4.31 -7.44 -0.23
C PRO A 194 -3.54 -7.69 1.08
N LYS A 195 -2.50 -6.90 1.33
CA LYS A 195 -1.67 -7.00 2.53
C LYS A 195 -2.36 -6.33 3.71
N GLN A 196 -2.25 -6.93 4.89
CA GLN A 196 -2.81 -6.37 6.14
C GLN A 196 -1.70 -5.87 7.05
N PHE A 197 -1.96 -4.76 7.74
CA PHE A 197 -1.04 -4.13 8.66
C PHE A 197 -1.78 -3.62 9.88
N SER A 198 -1.19 -3.83 11.05
CA SER A 198 -1.59 -3.19 12.31
C SER A 198 -0.37 -2.50 12.90
N ASP A 199 -0.56 -1.38 13.58
CA ASP A 199 0.52 -0.60 14.21
C ASP A 199 1.66 -0.19 13.24
N GLN A 200 1.33 0.03 11.97
CA GLN A 200 2.28 0.48 10.96
C GLN A 200 1.65 1.57 10.10
N LEU A 201 2.46 2.55 9.72
CA LEU A 201 2.10 3.68 8.86
C LEU A 201 2.90 3.72 7.55
N SER A 202 3.69 2.69 7.30
CA SER A 202 4.52 2.58 6.10
C SER A 202 4.80 1.13 5.75
N TYR A 203 4.85 0.85 4.45
CA TYR A 203 5.23 -0.44 3.90
C TYR A 203 6.19 -0.26 2.73
N ARG A 204 7.21 -1.13 2.63
CA ARG A 204 8.13 -1.17 1.50
C ARG A 204 7.99 -2.51 0.78
N GLU A 205 7.57 -2.48 -0.48
CA GLU A 205 7.63 -3.64 -1.36
C GLU A 205 9.02 -3.72 -2.01
N PRO A 206 9.82 -4.75 -1.72
CA PRO A 206 11.07 -5.00 -2.43
C PRO A 206 10.81 -5.56 -3.83
N HIS A 207 11.73 -5.31 -4.77
CA HIS A 207 11.69 -5.86 -6.14
C HIS A 207 10.53 -5.36 -7.01
N VAL A 208 10.54 -4.06 -7.25
CA VAL A 208 9.59 -3.39 -8.14
C VAL A 208 10.06 -3.57 -9.60
N ASP A 209 9.15 -3.97 -10.49
CA ASP A 209 9.38 -3.94 -11.92
C ASP A 209 9.46 -2.48 -12.40
N PRO A 210 10.63 -2.03 -12.89
CA PRO A 210 10.84 -0.64 -13.27
C PRO A 210 10.06 -0.21 -14.53
N SER A 211 9.50 -1.16 -15.29
CA SER A 211 8.66 -0.88 -16.45
C SER A 211 7.16 -0.75 -16.11
N SER A 212 6.79 -1.08 -14.88
CA SER A 212 5.40 -1.16 -14.44
C SER A 212 4.91 0.12 -13.74
N THR A 213 3.59 0.31 -13.79
CA THR A 213 2.88 1.35 -13.04
C THR A 213 2.19 0.70 -11.86
N TYR A 214 2.54 1.15 -10.66
CA TYR A 214 1.96 0.64 -9.42
C TYR A 214 0.75 1.49 -9.05
N ARG A 215 -0.40 0.83 -8.85
CA ARG A 215 -1.61 1.49 -8.38
C ARG A 215 -1.90 1.02 -6.96
N VAL A 216 -1.86 1.96 -6.02
CA VAL A 216 -2.00 1.68 -4.59
C VAL A 216 -3.33 2.22 -4.09
N THR A 217 -4.10 1.36 -3.42
CA THR A 217 -5.33 1.73 -2.70
C THR A 217 -5.30 1.16 -1.29
N MET A 218 -5.92 1.87 -0.36
CA MET A 218 -5.91 1.48 1.04
C MET A 218 -7.26 1.66 1.71
N ARG A 219 -7.58 0.79 2.66
CA ARG A 219 -8.75 0.90 3.52
C ARG A 219 -8.39 0.56 4.95
N THR A 220 -9.25 0.91 5.88
CA THR A 220 -9.02 0.71 7.32
C THR A 220 -10.29 0.25 8.03
N ARG A 221 -10.11 -0.40 9.18
CA ARG A 221 -11.18 -0.76 10.10
C ARG A 221 -10.66 -0.70 11.53
N LYS A 222 -11.57 -0.77 12.51
CA LYS A 222 -11.18 -1.03 13.89
C LYS A 222 -10.78 -2.49 14.03
N ASP A 223 -9.70 -2.74 14.74
CA ASP A 223 -9.24 -4.08 15.08
C ASP A 223 -10.25 -4.76 16.00
N ASN A 224 -10.43 -6.07 15.81
CA ASN A 224 -11.37 -6.87 16.59
C ASN A 224 -11.00 -6.94 18.08
N TYR A 225 -9.75 -6.63 18.45
CA TYR A 225 -9.34 -6.48 19.85
C TYR A 225 -10.00 -5.29 20.55
N CYS A 226 -10.33 -4.23 19.81
CA CYS A 226 -10.91 -3.01 20.37
C CYS A 226 -12.43 -2.94 20.24
N VAL A 227 -13.00 -3.56 19.21
CA VAL A 227 -14.46 -3.59 18.97
C VAL A 227 -14.84 -4.95 18.40
N ASP A 228 -15.86 -5.60 18.95
CA ASP A 228 -16.27 -6.95 18.54
C ASP A 228 -16.72 -7.03 17.07
N PHE A 229 -17.35 -5.96 16.57
CA PHE A 229 -17.83 -5.88 15.20
C PHE A 229 -17.32 -4.60 14.51
N SER A 230 -16.44 -4.76 13.53
CA SER A 230 -16.00 -3.66 12.68
C SER A 230 -16.07 -4.00 11.21
N GLN A 231 -16.58 -3.04 10.42
CA GLN A 231 -16.61 -3.11 8.97
C GLN A 231 -15.39 -2.42 8.36
N TRP A 232 -14.99 -2.85 7.17
CA TRP A 232 -13.98 -2.16 6.38
C TRP A 232 -14.51 -0.84 5.84
N SER A 233 -13.67 0.19 5.86
CA SER A 233 -13.93 1.42 5.12
C SER A 233 -14.01 1.12 3.61
N GLU A 234 -14.55 2.08 2.88
CA GLU A 234 -14.34 2.16 1.45
C GLU A 234 -12.84 2.18 1.11
N TRP A 235 -12.51 1.80 -0.12
CA TRP A 235 -11.17 1.97 -0.62
C TRP A 235 -10.86 3.47 -0.81
N SER A 236 -9.62 3.85 -0.49
CA SER A 236 -9.12 5.19 -0.78
C SER A 236 -9.08 5.47 -2.28
N HIS A 237 -8.87 6.73 -2.61
CA HIS A 237 -8.44 7.08 -3.96
C HIS A 237 -7.15 6.33 -4.30
N ALA A 238 -7.02 5.97 -5.57
CA ALA A 238 -5.85 5.27 -6.07
C ALA A 238 -4.67 6.22 -6.24
N VAL A 239 -3.52 5.86 -5.68
CA VAL A 239 -2.25 6.55 -5.88
C VAL A 239 -1.43 5.75 -6.88
N SER A 240 -1.15 6.35 -8.05
CA SER A 240 -0.38 5.70 -9.10
C SER A 240 1.04 6.24 -9.15
N VAL A 241 2.02 5.34 -9.19
CA VAL A 241 3.45 5.69 -9.30
C VAL A 241 4.05 4.92 -10.46
N HIS A 242 4.74 5.64 -11.33
CA HIS A 242 5.50 5.02 -12.40
C HIS A 242 6.89 4.68 -11.86
N ALA A 243 7.28 3.42 -11.98
CA ALA A 243 8.59 2.97 -11.51
C ALA A 243 9.75 3.35 -12.44
N ALA A 244 9.53 4.38 -13.28
CA ALA A 244 10.42 4.82 -14.33
C ALA A 244 11.86 4.79 -13.83
N VAL A 245 12.64 3.98 -14.53
CA VAL A 245 14.07 3.84 -14.36
C VAL A 245 14.64 5.27 -14.33
N GLU A 246 15.04 5.76 -13.15
CA GLU A 246 16.26 6.53 -13.14
C GLU A 246 17.26 5.53 -13.68
N GLN A 247 17.56 5.65 -14.99
CA GLN A 247 18.68 4.97 -15.61
C GLN A 247 19.78 5.22 -14.64
N SER A 248 20.12 4.17 -13.88
CA SER A 248 21.25 4.14 -12.99
C SER A 248 22.30 4.79 -13.84
N THR A 249 22.65 6.03 -13.49
CA THR A 249 23.43 6.88 -14.38
C THR A 249 24.77 6.20 -14.34
N LEU A 250 24.95 5.20 -15.21
CA LEU A 250 26.18 4.46 -15.39
C LEU A 250 27.12 5.59 -15.67
N ASN A 251 27.91 5.92 -14.65
CA ASN A 251 28.52 7.23 -14.58
C ASN A 251 29.25 7.40 -15.90
N ASN A 252 28.87 8.37 -16.73
CA ASN A 252 29.38 8.46 -18.10
C ASN A 252 30.91 8.47 -18.07
N LEU A 253 31.50 8.97 -16.99
CA LEU A 253 32.93 8.89 -16.68
C LEU A 253 33.48 7.47 -16.57
N VAL A 254 32.74 6.53 -15.96
CA VAL A 254 33.09 5.11 -15.84
C VAL A 254 32.98 4.39 -17.18
N ILE A 255 31.94 4.67 -17.97
CA ILE A 255 31.83 4.10 -19.33
C ILE A 255 32.97 4.62 -20.22
N VAL A 256 33.25 5.93 -20.17
CA VAL A 256 34.35 6.55 -20.92
C VAL A 256 35.70 6.03 -20.44
N SER A 257 35.91 5.85 -19.13
CA SER A 257 37.18 5.33 -18.60
C SER A 257 37.43 3.88 -18.98
N ILE A 258 36.39 3.03 -19.01
CA ILE A 258 36.51 1.64 -19.45
C ILE A 258 36.74 1.59 -20.96
N SER A 259 35.95 2.32 -21.75
CA SER A 259 36.03 2.29 -23.22
C SER A 259 37.32 2.91 -23.77
N LEU A 260 37.91 3.92 -23.11
CA LEU A 260 39.16 4.53 -23.52
C LEU A 260 40.38 3.91 -22.82
N GLY A 261 40.24 3.53 -21.55
CA GLY A 261 41.33 3.00 -20.74
C GLY A 261 41.79 1.62 -21.19
N LEU A 262 40.88 0.69 -21.45
CA LEU A 262 41.21 -0.66 -21.92
C LEU A 262 42.01 -0.68 -23.23
N PRO A 263 41.58 0.00 -24.33
CA PRO A 263 42.35 0.01 -25.57
C PRO A 263 43.66 0.78 -25.43
N MET A 264 43.73 1.83 -24.61
CA MET A 264 44.98 2.56 -24.38
C MET A 264 46.03 1.72 -23.65
N ILE A 265 45.61 0.97 -22.63
CA ILE A 265 46.49 0.03 -21.91
C ILE A 265 46.96 -1.07 -22.86
N LEU A 266 46.05 -1.64 -23.66
CA LEU A 266 46.39 -2.68 -24.63
C LEU A 266 47.40 -2.15 -25.67
N LEU A 267 47.19 -0.94 -26.19
CA LEU A 267 48.08 -0.30 -27.14
C LEU A 267 49.47 -0.05 -26.54
N ALA A 268 49.54 0.44 -25.30
CA ALA A 268 50.81 0.64 -24.60
C ALA A 268 51.60 -0.67 -24.43
N VAL A 269 50.93 -1.77 -24.07
CA VAL A 269 51.54 -3.10 -23.94
C VAL A 269 52.09 -3.58 -25.30
N LEU A 270 51.31 -3.42 -26.38
CA LEU A 270 51.75 -3.79 -27.73
C LEU A 270 52.97 -2.99 -28.18
N LEU A 271 53.00 -1.69 -27.92
CA LEU A 271 54.14 -0.82 -28.24
C LEU A 271 55.39 -1.19 -27.45
N LEU A 272 55.25 -1.52 -26.16
CA LEU A 272 56.36 -1.99 -25.32
C LEU A 272 56.95 -3.31 -25.84
N LEU A 273 56.10 -4.27 -26.19
CA LEU A 273 56.54 -5.53 -26.79
C LEU A 273 57.24 -5.31 -28.13
N HIS A 274 56.71 -4.42 -28.96
CA HIS A 274 57.30 -4.06 -30.24
C HIS A 274 58.68 -3.41 -30.05
N HIS A 275 58.80 -2.46 -29.13
CA HIS A 275 60.07 -1.81 -28.80
C HIS A 275 61.10 -2.80 -28.27
N GLN A 276 60.72 -3.73 -27.38
CA GLN A 276 61.61 -4.77 -26.89
C GLN A 276 62.09 -5.71 -28.01
N ARG A 277 61.23 -6.05 -28.97
CA ARG A 277 61.61 -6.85 -30.14
C ARG A 277 62.54 -6.08 -31.08
N LEU A 278 62.20 -4.83 -31.41
CA LEU A 278 63.04 -3.95 -32.24
C LEU A 278 64.42 -3.73 -31.62
N SER A 279 64.49 -3.46 -30.31
CA SER A 279 65.76 -3.26 -29.62
C SER A 279 66.67 -4.48 -29.73
N LYS A 280 66.13 -5.70 -29.65
CA LYS A 280 66.91 -6.94 -29.85
C LYS A 280 67.38 -7.14 -31.30
N VAL A 281 66.67 -6.58 -32.28
CA VAL A 281 67.01 -6.69 -33.71
C VAL A 281 68.04 -5.62 -34.12
N LEU A 282 67.84 -4.37 -33.68
CA LEU A 282 68.72 -3.24 -33.99
C LEU A 282 70.03 -3.27 -33.18
N PHE A 283 69.99 -3.81 -31.96
CA PHE A 283 71.16 -4.00 -31.11
C PHE A 283 71.29 -5.48 -30.73
N PRO A 284 71.73 -6.34 -31.68
CA PRO A 284 72.05 -7.71 -31.32
C PRO A 284 73.11 -7.72 -30.21
N PRO A 285 73.07 -8.69 -29.28
CA PRO A 285 74.04 -8.76 -28.21
C PRO A 285 75.45 -8.80 -28.81
N ILE A 286 76.28 -7.83 -28.42
CA ILE A 286 77.65 -7.70 -28.93
C ILE A 286 78.35 -9.04 -28.73
N PRO A 287 78.83 -9.70 -29.81
CA PRO A 287 79.46 -11.00 -29.70
C PRO A 287 80.65 -10.88 -28.74
N ARG A 288 80.64 -11.71 -27.69
CA ARG A 288 81.71 -11.71 -26.69
C ARG A 288 83.00 -12.16 -27.38
N PRO A 289 84.11 -11.43 -27.22
CA PRO A 289 85.37 -11.85 -27.81
C PRO A 289 85.78 -13.23 -27.27
N PRO A 290 86.35 -14.11 -28.11
CA PRO A 290 86.90 -15.39 -27.68
C PRO A 290 87.86 -15.19 -26.50
N GLN A 291 87.83 -16.08 -25.50
CA GLN A 291 88.62 -15.92 -24.26
C GLN A 291 90.11 -15.66 -24.50
N LYS A 292 90.68 -16.17 -25.60
CA LYS A 292 92.05 -15.93 -26.05
C LYS A 292 92.41 -14.45 -26.27
N TYR A 293 91.45 -13.58 -26.55
CA TYR A 293 91.68 -12.13 -26.74
C TYR A 293 91.50 -11.30 -25.46
N LYS A 294 90.94 -11.89 -24.40
CA LYS A 294 90.69 -11.19 -23.13
C LYS A 294 92.01 -10.79 -22.43
N HIS A 295 93.04 -11.62 -22.57
CA HIS A 295 94.38 -11.34 -22.04
C HIS A 295 95.04 -10.15 -22.75
N PHE A 296 94.91 -10.06 -24.08
CA PHE A 296 95.50 -8.96 -24.87
C PHE A 296 94.86 -7.60 -24.60
N LEU A 297 93.57 -7.57 -24.26
CA LEU A 297 92.86 -6.32 -23.92
C LEU A 297 93.06 -5.87 -22.47
N GLN A 298 93.51 -6.76 -21.58
CA GLN A 298 93.83 -6.43 -20.19
C GLN A 298 95.29 -6.00 -19.99
N THR A 299 96.20 -6.38 -20.89
CA THR A 299 97.60 -5.94 -20.85
C THR A 299 97.74 -4.61 -21.60
N ASN A 300 97.69 -3.50 -20.87
CA ASN A 300 98.06 -2.17 -21.37
C ASN A 300 99.59 -2.10 -21.58
N ASP A 301 100.09 -2.59 -22.72
CA ASP A 301 101.40 -2.18 -23.23
C ASP A 301 101.20 -1.13 -24.32
N SER A 302 101.06 0.11 -23.87
CA SER A 302 101.15 1.30 -24.68
C SER A 302 102.57 1.44 -25.26
N SER A 303 102.85 0.85 -26.42
CA SER A 303 103.96 1.32 -27.25
C SER A 303 103.84 0.89 -28.71
N ASN A 304 103.89 1.91 -29.58
CA ASN A 304 104.35 1.88 -30.97
C ASN A 304 103.48 1.21 -32.04
N PHE A 305 102.41 1.88 -32.45
CA PHE A 305 101.85 1.83 -33.80
C PHE A 305 101.11 3.18 -33.96
N PHE A 306 101.57 4.21 -34.68
CA PHE A 306 102.06 4.26 -36.05
C PHE A 306 102.87 5.56 -36.26
N GLN A 307 104.00 5.49 -36.98
CA GLN A 307 104.58 6.64 -37.68
C GLN A 307 103.88 6.83 -39.04
N PRO A 308 103.72 8.06 -39.56
CA PRO A 308 103.07 8.29 -40.83
C PRO A 308 104.04 8.39 -42.03
N THR A 309 103.47 8.12 -43.21
CA THR A 309 103.82 8.64 -44.57
C THR A 309 104.76 7.79 -45.45
N GLN A 310 104.28 7.34 -46.62
CA GLN A 310 104.67 7.87 -47.95
C GLN A 310 103.92 7.21 -49.13
N SER A 311 103.83 7.96 -50.22
CA SER A 311 103.10 7.74 -51.48
C SER A 311 104.08 7.52 -52.66
N ALA A 312 103.60 6.87 -53.74
CA ALA A 312 104.11 6.70 -55.13
C ALA A 312 104.28 5.19 -55.49
N GLU A 313 103.99 4.62 -56.68
CA GLU A 313 103.51 4.99 -58.03
C GLU A 313 103.10 3.65 -58.76
N PRO A 314 102.51 3.64 -59.97
CA PRO A 314 101.78 2.50 -60.57
C PRO A 314 102.58 1.66 -61.59
N ALA A 315 102.11 0.44 -61.88
CA ALA A 315 102.33 -0.25 -63.18
C ALA A 315 101.32 -1.41 -63.41
N GLN A 316 100.88 -1.55 -64.66
CA GLN A 316 99.85 -2.44 -65.22
C GLN A 316 100.40 -3.85 -65.57
N GLU A 317 99.56 -4.89 -65.65
CA GLU A 317 99.68 -5.93 -66.71
C GLU A 317 98.41 -6.81 -66.92
N ILE A 318 97.73 -6.56 -68.05
CA ILE A 318 97.09 -7.47 -69.04
C ILE A 318 96.30 -8.71 -68.57
N THR A 319 95.01 -8.79 -68.96
CA THR A 319 94.25 -10.05 -69.05
C THR A 319 93.73 -10.22 -70.47
N GLU A 320 94.09 -11.35 -71.07
CA GLU A 320 93.82 -11.82 -72.43
C GLU A 320 92.32 -12.14 -72.61
N VAL A 321 91.77 -11.77 -73.77
CA VAL A 321 90.39 -12.06 -74.19
C VAL A 321 90.41 -13.34 -75.02
N GLN A 322 89.58 -14.32 -74.67
CA GLN A 322 89.22 -15.40 -75.58
C GLN A 322 87.71 -15.43 -75.78
N ASP A 323 87.29 -15.05 -76.98
CA ASP A 323 85.91 -15.05 -77.45
C ASP A 323 85.37 -16.47 -77.59
N MET A 324 84.11 -16.66 -77.20
CA MET A 324 83.35 -17.88 -77.45
C MET A 324 82.30 -17.61 -78.53
N GLU A 325 82.35 -18.44 -79.57
CA GLU A 325 81.59 -18.41 -80.80
C GLU A 325 80.22 -19.08 -80.64
N GLN A 326 79.14 -18.41 -81.05
CA GLN A 326 77.87 -19.06 -81.44
C GLN A 326 77.03 -18.08 -82.29
N PRO A 327 76.61 -18.40 -83.53
CA PRO A 327 75.31 -19.07 -83.77
C PRO A 327 75.27 -19.88 -85.11
N PRO A 328 74.14 -20.51 -85.55
CA PRO A 328 73.04 -19.79 -86.22
C PRO A 328 71.63 -20.34 -85.88
N GLY A 329 70.60 -19.49 -85.74
CA GLY A 329 69.62 -19.15 -86.80
C GLY A 329 68.23 -19.64 -86.33
N LYS A 330 67.21 -18.84 -86.02
CA LYS A 330 66.40 -17.87 -86.80
C LYS A 330 65.92 -18.37 -88.17
N THR A 331 64.63 -18.68 -88.26
CA THR A 331 63.60 -18.11 -89.17
C THR A 331 62.38 -19.05 -89.12
N LEU A 332 61.12 -18.65 -89.22
CA LEU A 332 60.45 -17.37 -89.49
C LEU A 332 59.05 -17.44 -88.84
#